data_AF-A0A948D7J2-F1
#
_entry.id   AF-A0A948D7J2-F1
#
_cell.length_a   1.000
_cell.length_b   1.000
_cell.length_c   1.000
_cell.angle_alpha   90.00
_cell.angle_beta   90.00
_cell.angle_gamma   90.00
#
_symmetry.space_group_name_H-M   'P 1'
#
loop_
_entity.id
_entity.type
_entity.pdbx_description
1 polymer ?
#
loop_
_entity_poly.entity_id
_entity_poly.type
_entity_poly.pdbx_seq_one_letter_code
_entity_poly.pdbx_strand_id
1 'polypeptide(L)'
;MNNFIFSKKVLKSVVLIMFLILSTLAIIFFPYIKGKIKKQENAGEIYQQSLSLIEKGDFKQATELLEKTIKISPDAINYLQTLAIAKYNSKDYQGAISVYEKMIKIDSKSAFAYNGIGNAFRDLKDFKQAEENYQKAIEIDQHFIASYTNLALVLKEEGKKDQAKKILEQGLEGNPNSAELKTVMEVVE
;
A
#
# COMPACT_ATOMS: atom_id res chain seq x y z
N MET A 1 -50.05 48.49 17.71
CA MET A 1 -48.59 48.32 17.58
C MET A 1 -47.96 48.66 18.93
N ASN A 2 -47.59 47.66 19.73
CA ASN A 2 -46.93 47.89 21.02
C ASN A 2 -45.41 48.04 20.80
N ASN A 3 -44.94 49.29 20.76
CA ASN A 3 -43.50 49.58 20.79
C ASN A 3 -43.00 49.41 22.23
N PHE A 4 -42.42 48.26 22.54
CA PHE A 4 -41.68 48.04 23.79
C PHE A 4 -40.41 48.89 23.79
N ILE A 5 -40.44 50.05 24.44
CA ILE A 5 -39.24 50.89 24.67
C ILE A 5 -38.55 50.37 25.93
N PHE A 6 -37.55 49.51 25.77
CA PHE A 6 -36.71 49.07 26.89
C PHE A 6 -35.81 50.21 27.38
N SER A 7 -35.71 50.39 28.69
CA SER A 7 -34.77 51.36 29.26
C SER A 7 -33.32 50.96 28.95
N LYS A 8 -32.42 51.93 28.80
CA LYS A 8 -30.97 51.67 28.57
C LYS A 8 -30.36 50.73 29.63
N LYS A 9 -30.89 50.74 30.86
CA LYS A 9 -30.48 49.82 31.93
C LYS A 9 -30.91 48.38 31.63
N VAL A 10 -32.18 48.18 31.26
CA VAL A 10 -32.70 46.85 30.91
C VAL A 10 -31.98 46.28 29.69
N LEU A 11 -31.73 47.10 28.67
CA LEU A 11 -30.99 46.68 27.47
C LEU A 11 -29.55 46.24 27.81
N LYS A 12 -28.84 46.98 28.67
CA LYS A 12 -27.50 46.59 29.13
C LYS A 12 -27.51 45.28 29.91
N SER A 13 -28.50 45.08 30.79
CA SER A 13 -28.64 43.84 31.55
C SER A 13 -28.93 42.64 30.65
N VAL A 14 -29.80 42.80 29.65
CA VAL A 14 -30.10 41.72 28.68
C VAL A 14 -28.86 41.37 27.85
N VAL A 15 -28.11 42.36 27.37
CA VAL A 15 -26.86 42.14 26.62
C VAL A 15 -25.82 41.43 27.49
N LEU A 16 -25.68 41.82 28.76
CA LEU A 16 -24.75 41.17 29.70
C LEU A 16 -25.15 39.71 29.95
N ILE A 17 -26.43 39.43 30.15
CA ILE A 17 -26.94 38.07 30.35
C ILE A 17 -26.71 37.22 29.10
N MET A 18 -27.00 37.75 27.91
CA MET A 18 -26.72 37.05 26.65
C MET A 18 -25.22 36.74 26.49
N PHE A 19 -24.35 37.68 26.85
CA PHE A 19 -22.90 37.47 26.79
C PHE A 19 -22.44 36.37 27.76
N LEU A 20 -22.98 36.34 28.98
CA LEU A 20 -22.69 35.29 29.98
C LEU A 20 -23.19 33.91 29.53
N ILE A 21 -24.35 33.86 28.85
CA ILE A 21 -24.87 32.60 28.28
C ILE A 21 -23.99 32.12 27.12
N LEU A 22 -23.57 33.01 26.23
CA LEU A 22 -22.69 32.64 25.11
C LEU A 22 -21.31 32.19 25.58
N SER A 23 -20.74 32.84 26.60
CA SER A 23 -19.43 32.47 27.14
C SER A 23 -19.47 31.10 27.83
N THR A 24 -20.52 30.81 28.60
CA THR A 24 -20.71 29.51 29.25
C THR A 24 -20.96 28.39 28.23
N LEU A 25 -21.78 28.65 27.20
CA LEU A 25 -21.97 27.71 26.10
C LEU A 25 -20.67 27.42 25.34
N ALA A 26 -19.85 28.43 25.06
CA ALA A 26 -18.55 28.26 24.42
C ALA A 26 -17.62 27.37 25.25
N ILE A 27 -17.56 27.56 26.57
CA ILE A 27 -16.73 26.74 27.48
C ILE A 27 -17.17 25.27 27.49
N ILE A 28 -18.47 25.00 27.39
CA ILE A 28 -19.01 23.62 27.41
C ILE A 28 -18.89 22.96 26.04
N PHE A 29 -19.25 23.67 24.97
CA PHE A 29 -19.27 23.12 23.61
C PHE A 29 -17.89 23.09 22.96
N PHE A 30 -16.96 23.99 23.28
CA PHE A 30 -15.65 24.00 22.63
C PHE A 30 -14.82 22.72 22.89
N PRO A 31 -14.72 22.19 24.13
CA PRO A 31 -14.09 20.89 24.39
C PRO A 31 -14.87 19.73 23.76
N TYR A 32 -16.20 19.79 23.76
CA TYR A 32 -17.06 18.76 23.16
C TYR A 32 -16.90 18.68 21.63
N ILE A 33 -16.85 19.84 20.97
CA ILE A 33 -16.59 19.98 19.53
C ILE A 33 -15.15 19.58 19.24
N LYS A 34 -14.16 20.04 20.02
CA LYS A 34 -12.75 19.65 19.85
C LYS A 34 -12.52 18.14 20.06
N GLY A 35 -13.26 17.52 20.97
CA GLY A 35 -13.23 16.06 21.20
C GLY A 35 -13.84 15.25 20.05
N LYS A 36 -14.83 15.80 19.34
CA LYS A 36 -15.40 15.20 18.11
C LYS A 36 -14.66 15.57 16.83
N ILE A 37 -14.02 16.74 16.77
CA ILE A 37 -12.99 17.09 15.77
C ILE A 37 -11.66 16.47 16.24
N LYS A 38 -11.65 15.16 16.48
CA LYS A 38 -10.44 14.39 16.24
C LYS A 38 -10.15 14.61 14.76
N LYS A 39 -8.98 15.15 14.42
CA LYS A 39 -8.53 15.25 13.02
C LYS A 39 -8.75 13.88 12.41
N GLN A 40 -9.73 13.75 11.51
CA GLN A 40 -10.02 12.47 10.88
C GLN A 40 -8.73 12.11 10.15
N GLU A 41 -8.06 11.04 10.58
CA GLU A 41 -6.84 10.60 9.91
C GLU A 41 -7.23 10.30 8.46
N ASN A 42 -6.84 11.19 7.55
CA ASN A 42 -7.06 10.96 6.13
C ASN A 42 -6.04 9.90 5.69
N ALA A 43 -6.48 8.92 4.91
CA ALA A 43 -5.63 7.84 4.40
C ALA A 43 -4.35 8.37 3.73
N GLY A 44 -4.42 9.55 3.09
CA GLY A 44 -3.26 10.22 2.51
C GLY A 44 -2.19 10.60 3.54
N GLU A 45 -2.56 11.14 4.70
CA GLU A 45 -1.59 11.50 5.75
C GLU A 45 -0.94 10.26 6.37
N ILE A 46 -1.75 9.23 6.66
CA ILE A 46 -1.25 7.94 7.18
C ILE A 46 -0.30 7.30 6.15
N TYR A 47 -0.65 7.37 4.87
CA TYR A 47 0.18 6.83 3.79
C TYR A 47 1.55 7.55 3.73
N GLN A 48 1.58 8.88 3.80
CA GLN A 48 2.86 9.61 3.83
C GLN A 48 3.73 9.24 5.03
N GLN A 49 3.12 9.04 6.21
CA GLN A 49 3.84 8.55 7.39
C GLN A 49 4.39 7.14 7.17
N SER A 50 3.62 6.25 6.53
CA SER A 50 4.07 4.90 6.20
C SER A 50 5.26 4.89 5.23
N LEU A 51 5.28 5.79 4.26
CA LEU A 51 6.41 5.95 3.33
C LEU A 51 7.68 6.41 4.06
N SER A 52 7.56 7.36 4.99
CA SER A 52 8.70 7.79 5.81
C SER A 52 9.26 6.67 6.70
N LEU A 53 8.41 5.75 7.16
CA LEU A 53 8.85 4.56 7.89
C LEU A 53 9.56 3.56 6.98
N ILE A 54 9.05 3.36 5.76
CA ILE A 54 9.69 2.52 4.74
C ILE A 54 11.08 3.04 4.40
N GLU A 55 11.25 4.35 4.22
CA GLU A 55 12.57 4.97 3.98
C GLU A 55 13.56 4.71 5.12
N LYS A 56 13.06 4.57 6.36
CA LYS A 56 13.87 4.22 7.54
C LYS A 56 14.07 2.71 7.72
N GLY A 57 13.46 1.89 6.86
CA GLY A 57 13.47 0.43 6.97
C GLY A 57 12.53 -0.13 8.04
N ASP A 58 11.66 0.68 8.63
CA ASP A 58 10.69 0.22 9.64
C ASP A 58 9.41 -0.32 8.98
N PHE A 59 9.57 -1.46 8.30
CA PHE A 59 8.49 -2.11 7.57
C PHE A 59 7.34 -2.59 8.46
N LYS A 60 7.63 -2.91 9.73
CA LYS A 60 6.61 -3.37 10.67
C LYS A 60 5.65 -2.24 11.03
N GLN A 61 6.17 -1.09 11.47
CA GLN A 61 5.30 0.06 11.76
C GLN A 61 4.63 0.60 10.49
N ALA A 62 5.33 0.59 9.35
CA ALA A 62 4.72 0.98 8.08
C ALA A 62 3.51 0.11 7.72
N THR A 63 3.60 -1.21 7.92
CA THR A 63 2.50 -2.17 7.69
C THR A 63 1.29 -1.84 8.56
N GLU A 64 1.48 -1.54 9.84
CA GLU A 64 0.38 -1.16 10.74
C GLU A 64 -0.34 0.11 10.29
N LEU A 65 0.40 1.10 9.76
CA LEU A 65 -0.19 2.31 9.20
C LEU A 65 -0.93 2.02 7.89
N LEU A 66 -0.34 1.24 7.00
CA LEU A 66 -0.96 0.85 5.72
C LEU A 66 -2.22 0.00 5.90
N GLU A 67 -2.29 -0.84 6.93
CA GLU A 67 -3.52 -1.56 7.26
C GLU A 67 -4.66 -0.61 7.69
N LYS A 68 -4.33 0.57 8.25
CA LYS A 68 -5.33 1.62 8.49
C LYS A 68 -5.76 2.30 7.19
N THR A 69 -4.86 2.52 6.22
CA THR A 69 -5.23 3.16 4.94
C THR A 69 -6.21 2.30 4.15
N ILE A 70 -6.04 0.98 4.15
CA ILE A 70 -6.94 0.04 3.47
C ILE A 70 -8.31 -0.04 4.14
N LYS A 71 -8.42 0.20 5.45
CA LYS A 71 -9.73 0.30 6.12
C LYS A 71 -10.53 1.52 5.64
N ILE A 72 -9.84 2.58 5.21
CA ILE A 72 -10.46 3.81 4.70
C ILE A 72 -10.76 3.69 3.21
N SER A 73 -9.80 3.19 2.44
CA SER A 73 -9.88 3.04 0.98
C SER A 73 -9.39 1.65 0.57
N PRO A 74 -10.26 0.61 0.60
CA PRO A 74 -9.85 -0.79 0.45
C PRO A 74 -9.30 -1.14 -0.94
N ASP A 75 -9.75 -0.43 -1.97
CA ASP A 75 -9.40 -0.73 -3.36
C ASP A 75 -8.35 0.24 -3.94
N ALA A 76 -7.73 1.07 -3.09
CA ALA A 76 -6.67 1.98 -3.49
C ALA A 76 -5.39 1.20 -3.82
N ILE A 77 -5.16 0.96 -5.12
CA ILE A 77 -4.04 0.14 -5.62
C ILE A 77 -2.68 0.60 -5.10
N ASN A 78 -2.44 1.91 -5.00
CA ASN A 78 -1.18 2.43 -4.46
C ASN A 78 -0.97 2.02 -2.99
N TYR A 79 -2.02 2.01 -2.16
CA TYR A 79 -1.91 1.55 -0.76
C TYR A 79 -1.69 0.04 -0.68
N LEU A 80 -2.38 -0.74 -1.51
CA LEU A 80 -2.21 -2.19 -1.60
C LEU A 80 -0.80 -2.57 -2.06
N GLN A 81 -0.28 -1.91 -3.10
CA GLN A 81 1.08 -2.12 -3.59
C GLN A 81 2.12 -1.87 -2.49
N THR A 82 2.05 -0.72 -1.82
CA THR A 82 2.98 -0.40 -0.74
C THR A 82 2.86 -1.35 0.44
N LEU A 83 1.64 -1.77 0.80
CA LEU A 83 1.44 -2.75 1.87
C LEU A 83 2.05 -4.12 1.51
N ALA A 84 1.84 -4.60 0.29
CA ALA A 84 2.38 -5.89 -0.14
C ALA A 84 3.92 -5.90 -0.09
N ILE A 85 4.54 -4.82 -0.58
CA ILE A 85 5.99 -4.62 -0.53
C ILE A 85 6.46 -4.53 0.93
N ALA A 86 5.79 -3.76 1.79
CA ALA A 86 6.17 -3.62 3.19
C ALA A 86 6.07 -4.96 3.94
N LYS A 87 4.99 -5.72 3.74
CA LYS A 87 4.82 -7.06 4.32
C LYS A 87 5.90 -8.04 3.85
N TYR A 88 6.22 -8.04 2.55
CA TYR A 88 7.29 -8.85 1.99
C TYR A 88 8.65 -8.51 2.64
N ASN A 89 8.99 -7.21 2.75
CA ASN A 89 10.24 -6.78 3.38
C ASN A 89 10.28 -7.05 4.89
N SER A 90 9.13 -7.07 5.57
CA SER A 90 9.03 -7.54 6.97
C SER A 90 9.04 -9.07 7.11
N LYS A 91 9.24 -9.82 6.01
CA LYS A 91 9.21 -11.28 5.93
C LYS A 91 7.84 -11.91 6.26
N ASP A 92 6.77 -11.13 6.21
CA ASP A 92 5.38 -11.60 6.27
C ASP A 92 4.94 -12.03 4.87
N TYR A 93 5.51 -13.13 4.38
CA TYR A 93 5.32 -13.58 3.00
C TYR A 93 3.86 -14.01 2.73
N GLN A 94 3.22 -14.73 3.65
CA GLN A 94 1.80 -15.09 3.55
C GLN A 94 0.89 -13.85 3.54
N GLY A 95 1.19 -12.85 4.38
CA GLY A 95 0.48 -11.59 4.37
C GLY A 95 0.68 -10.82 3.07
N ALA A 96 1.89 -10.82 2.51
CA ALA A 96 2.17 -10.21 1.20
C ALA A 96 1.38 -10.88 0.08
N ILE A 97 1.36 -12.23 0.03
CA ILE A 97 0.54 -13.01 -0.92
C ILE A 97 -0.92 -12.60 -0.82
N SER A 98 -1.47 -12.55 0.39
CA SER A 98 -2.87 -12.17 0.63
C SER A 98 -3.21 -10.77 0.11
N VAL A 99 -2.25 -9.83 0.13
CA VAL A 99 -2.44 -8.48 -0.41
C VAL A 99 -2.32 -8.45 -1.93
N TYR A 100 -1.34 -9.17 -2.51
CA TYR A 100 -1.25 -9.30 -3.97
C TYR A 100 -2.48 -9.99 -4.57
N GLU A 101 -3.04 -11.01 -3.91
CA GLU A 101 -4.29 -11.63 -4.34
C GLU A 101 -5.47 -10.66 -4.34
N LYS A 102 -5.53 -9.71 -3.38
CA LYS A 102 -6.51 -8.62 -3.42
C LYS A 102 -6.29 -7.72 -4.62
N MET A 103 -5.04 -7.39 -4.95
CA MET A 103 -4.72 -6.62 -6.16
C MET A 103 -5.17 -7.36 -7.43
N ILE A 104 -4.98 -8.68 -7.51
CA ILE A 104 -5.45 -9.51 -8.63
C ILE A 104 -6.98 -9.53 -8.75
N LYS A 105 -7.70 -9.46 -7.63
CA LYS A 105 -9.17 -9.33 -7.66
C LYS A 105 -9.63 -8.00 -8.24
N ILE A 106 -8.86 -6.93 -8.06
CA ILE A 106 -9.15 -5.60 -8.62
C ILE A 106 -8.70 -5.53 -10.09
N ASP A 107 -7.50 -6.02 -10.38
CA ASP A 107 -6.92 -6.13 -11.71
C ASP A 107 -6.28 -7.51 -11.93
N SER A 108 -7.04 -8.37 -12.61
CA SER A 108 -6.63 -9.73 -12.94
C SER A 108 -5.41 -9.80 -13.89
N LYS A 109 -5.01 -8.68 -14.50
CA LYS A 109 -3.89 -8.57 -15.44
C LYS A 109 -2.70 -7.81 -14.85
N SER A 110 -2.53 -7.84 -13.53
CA SER A 110 -1.36 -7.23 -12.89
C SER A 110 -0.16 -8.18 -12.87
N ALA A 111 0.72 -8.08 -13.88
CA ALA A 111 1.99 -8.83 -13.91
C ALA A 111 2.83 -8.60 -12.64
N PHE A 112 2.83 -7.36 -12.14
CA PHE A 112 3.48 -6.99 -10.88
C PHE A 112 2.96 -7.81 -9.69
N ALA A 113 1.64 -8.00 -9.56
CA ALA A 113 1.07 -8.75 -8.45
C ALA A 113 1.45 -10.24 -8.52
N TYR A 114 1.33 -10.87 -9.70
CA TYR A 114 1.76 -12.25 -9.89
C TYR A 114 3.26 -12.44 -9.61
N ASN A 115 4.11 -11.53 -10.09
CA ASN A 115 5.54 -11.57 -9.77
C ASN A 115 5.80 -11.42 -8.26
N GLY A 116 5.05 -10.54 -7.57
CA GLY A 116 5.12 -10.37 -6.13
C GLY A 116 4.75 -11.63 -5.35
N ILE A 117 3.71 -12.35 -5.79
CA ILE A 117 3.33 -13.66 -5.25
C ILE A 117 4.44 -14.69 -5.50
N GLY A 118 5.01 -14.71 -6.71
CA GLY A 118 6.13 -15.59 -7.05
C GLY A 118 7.33 -15.38 -6.13
N ASN A 119 7.69 -14.12 -5.87
CA ASN A 119 8.77 -13.77 -4.93
C ASN A 119 8.49 -14.27 -3.51
N ALA A 120 7.26 -14.11 -3.02
CA ALA A 120 6.88 -14.58 -1.70
C ALA A 120 6.95 -16.12 -1.60
N PHE A 121 6.46 -16.85 -2.61
CA PHE A 121 6.55 -18.31 -2.63
C PHE A 121 7.99 -18.82 -2.75
N ARG A 122 8.85 -18.16 -3.54
CA ARG A 122 10.29 -18.48 -3.62
C ARG A 122 10.94 -18.38 -2.24
N ASP A 123 10.67 -17.31 -1.50
CA ASP A 123 11.24 -17.12 -0.17
C ASP A 123 10.67 -18.12 0.87
N LEU A 124 9.44 -18.57 0.65
CA LEU A 124 8.83 -19.70 1.39
C LEU A 124 9.34 -21.08 0.93
N LYS A 125 10.22 -21.14 -0.08
CA LYS A 125 10.75 -22.38 -0.69
C LYS A 125 9.69 -23.27 -1.35
N ASP A 126 8.54 -22.70 -1.70
CA ASP A 126 7.56 -23.33 -2.59
C ASP A 126 7.86 -22.92 -4.03
N PHE A 127 8.87 -23.56 -4.62
CA PHE A 127 9.33 -23.24 -5.97
C PHE A 127 8.27 -23.52 -7.03
N LYS A 128 7.42 -24.53 -6.82
CA LYS A 128 6.33 -24.83 -7.76
C LYS A 128 5.35 -23.66 -7.86
N GLN A 129 4.87 -23.16 -6.72
CA GLN A 129 3.98 -21.99 -6.74
C GLN A 129 4.69 -20.72 -7.24
N ALA A 130 5.99 -20.58 -6.97
CA ALA A 130 6.77 -19.47 -7.50
C ALA A 130 6.82 -19.50 -9.04
N GLU A 131 7.18 -20.65 -9.63
CA GLU A 131 7.23 -20.85 -11.08
C GLU A 131 5.88 -20.53 -11.75
N GLU A 132 4.78 -21.09 -11.23
CA GLU A 132 3.42 -20.87 -11.76
C GLU A 132 3.08 -19.37 -11.82
N ASN A 133 3.41 -18.62 -10.77
CA ASN A 133 3.11 -17.19 -10.68
C ASN A 133 4.03 -16.33 -11.56
N TYR A 134 5.32 -16.64 -11.67
CA TYR A 134 6.20 -15.93 -12.60
C TYR A 134 5.82 -16.18 -14.06
N GLN A 135 5.46 -17.42 -14.40
CA GLN A 135 4.97 -17.75 -15.74
C GLN A 135 3.69 -16.96 -16.05
N LYS A 136 2.80 -16.81 -15.07
CA LYS A 136 1.59 -16.01 -15.25
C LYS A 136 1.89 -14.52 -15.46
N ALA A 137 2.85 -13.96 -14.74
CA ALA A 137 3.31 -12.60 -14.95
C ALA A 137 3.87 -12.39 -16.36
N ILE A 138 4.67 -13.34 -16.87
CA ILE A 138 5.23 -13.33 -18.23
C ILE A 138 4.13 -13.42 -19.30
N GLU A 139 3.12 -14.28 -19.09
CA GLU A 139 1.97 -14.37 -20.01
C GLU A 139 1.20 -13.05 -20.11
N ILE A 140 1.09 -12.30 -19.01
CA ILE A 140 0.39 -11.03 -18.93
C ILE A 140 1.21 -9.91 -19.56
N ASP A 141 2.51 -9.86 -19.27
CA ASP A 141 3.44 -8.87 -19.81
C ASP A 141 4.79 -9.50 -20.17
N GLN A 142 4.97 -9.71 -21.47
CA GLN A 142 6.18 -10.28 -22.07
C GLN A 142 7.41 -9.35 -21.98
N HIS A 143 7.23 -8.09 -21.59
CA HIS A 143 8.33 -7.14 -21.37
C HIS A 143 8.70 -7.02 -19.89
N PHE A 144 8.05 -7.77 -19.00
CA PHE A 144 8.29 -7.70 -17.57
C PHE A 144 9.53 -8.49 -17.16
N ILE A 145 10.70 -7.88 -17.39
CA ILE A 145 12.05 -8.43 -17.17
C ILE A 145 12.19 -9.14 -15.82
N ALA A 146 11.64 -8.55 -14.74
CA ALA A 146 11.74 -9.09 -13.39
C ALA A 146 11.19 -10.51 -13.25
N SER A 147 10.15 -10.90 -14.00
CA SER A 147 9.61 -12.26 -13.91
C SER A 147 10.47 -13.29 -14.62
N TYR A 148 11.11 -12.92 -15.73
CA TYR A 148 12.09 -13.78 -16.40
C TYR A 148 13.31 -14.02 -15.51
N THR A 149 13.85 -12.97 -14.89
CA THR A 149 15.02 -13.09 -14.02
C THR A 149 14.69 -13.93 -12.78
N ASN A 150 13.56 -13.67 -12.13
CA ASN A 150 13.17 -14.42 -10.94
C ASN A 150 12.86 -15.90 -11.26
N LEU A 151 12.17 -16.20 -12.36
CA LEU A 151 11.91 -17.58 -12.78
C LEU A 151 13.20 -18.33 -13.09
N ALA A 152 14.13 -17.71 -13.83
CA ALA A 152 15.42 -18.31 -14.13
C ALA A 152 16.26 -18.62 -12.87
N LEU A 153 16.21 -17.73 -11.86
CA LEU A 153 16.86 -17.97 -10.58
C LEU A 153 16.24 -19.13 -9.80
N VAL A 154 14.90 -19.27 -9.81
CA VAL A 154 14.22 -20.44 -9.23
C VAL A 154 14.64 -21.73 -9.93
N LEU A 155 14.58 -21.75 -11.27
CA LEU A 155 15.00 -22.92 -12.06
C LEU A 155 16.46 -23.30 -11.79
N LYS A 156 17.34 -22.31 -11.62
CA LYS A 156 18.74 -22.53 -11.21
C LYS A 156 18.84 -23.13 -9.80
N GLU A 157 18.09 -22.64 -8.82
CA GLU A 157 18.07 -23.20 -7.46
C GLU A 157 17.63 -24.68 -7.46
N GLU A 158 16.75 -25.07 -8.38
CA GLU A 158 16.33 -26.46 -8.59
C GLU A 158 17.26 -27.29 -9.48
N GLY A 159 18.37 -26.71 -9.97
CA GLY A 159 19.35 -27.39 -10.82
C GLY A 159 18.95 -27.51 -12.29
N LYS A 160 17.85 -26.89 -12.73
CA LYS A 160 17.33 -26.90 -14.11
C LYS A 160 17.97 -25.82 -14.98
N LYS A 161 19.30 -25.80 -15.07
CA LYS A 161 20.07 -24.73 -15.75
C LYS A 161 19.65 -24.48 -17.21
N ASP A 162 19.47 -25.52 -18.00
CA ASP A 162 19.08 -25.39 -19.42
C ASP A 162 17.71 -24.71 -19.57
N GLN A 163 16.78 -24.99 -18.66
CA GLN A 163 15.46 -24.34 -18.64
C GLN A 163 15.60 -22.87 -18.24
N ALA A 164 16.45 -22.56 -17.25
CA ALA A 164 16.72 -21.18 -16.85
C ALA A 164 17.26 -20.34 -18.02
N LYS A 165 18.22 -20.88 -18.79
CA LYS A 165 18.75 -20.23 -20.00
C LYS A 165 17.65 -19.98 -21.03
N LYS A 166 16.82 -20.98 -21.31
CA LYS A 166 15.70 -20.84 -22.25
C LYS A 166 14.72 -19.74 -21.84
N ILE A 167 14.37 -19.63 -20.56
CA ILE A 167 13.51 -18.56 -20.05
C ILE A 167 14.15 -17.19 -20.29
N LEU A 168 15.45 -17.05 -20.02
CA LEU A 168 16.16 -15.78 -20.24
C LEU A 168 16.28 -15.42 -21.73
N GLU A 169 16.49 -16.41 -22.60
CA GLU A 169 16.47 -16.24 -24.06
C GLU A 169 15.11 -15.69 -24.53
N GLN A 170 14.01 -16.29 -24.05
CA GLN A 170 12.66 -15.78 -24.32
C GLN A 170 12.47 -14.34 -23.83
N GLY A 171 12.98 -14.00 -22.64
CA GLY A 171 12.92 -12.62 -22.15
C GLY A 171 13.70 -11.64 -23.05
N LEU A 172 14.82 -12.08 -23.63
CA LEU A 172 15.65 -11.29 -24.53
C LEU A 172 15.00 -11.09 -25.92
N GLU A 173 14.11 -11.97 -26.36
CA GLU A 173 13.34 -11.77 -27.60
C GLU A 173 12.51 -10.47 -27.54
N GLY A 174 11.84 -10.21 -26.40
CA GLY A 174 11.10 -8.97 -26.16
C GLY A 174 11.97 -7.81 -25.65
N ASN A 175 13.14 -8.10 -25.07
CA ASN A 175 14.01 -7.11 -24.42
C ASN A 175 15.48 -7.26 -24.86
N PRO A 176 15.81 -7.10 -26.16
CA PRO A 176 17.11 -7.49 -26.72
C PRO A 176 18.32 -6.74 -26.13
N ASN A 177 18.07 -5.56 -25.56
CA ASN A 177 19.08 -4.70 -24.94
C ASN A 177 19.08 -4.75 -23.41
N SER A 178 18.31 -5.66 -22.79
CA SER A 178 18.30 -5.79 -21.32
C SER A 178 19.65 -6.25 -20.81
N ALA A 179 20.35 -5.38 -20.09
CA ALA A 179 21.59 -5.73 -19.39
C ALA A 179 21.31 -6.73 -18.26
N GLU A 180 20.18 -6.57 -17.56
CA GLU A 180 19.79 -7.44 -16.44
C GLU A 180 19.63 -8.90 -16.89
N LEU A 181 18.90 -9.15 -17.98
CA LEU A 181 18.72 -10.51 -18.50
C LEU A 181 20.05 -11.15 -18.91
N LYS A 182 20.95 -10.38 -19.53
CA LYS A 182 22.29 -10.84 -19.94
C LYS A 182 23.15 -11.18 -18.72
N THR A 183 23.15 -10.33 -17.69
CA THR A 183 23.88 -10.61 -16.44
C THR A 183 23.34 -11.86 -15.75
N VAL A 184 22.02 -12.05 -15.68
CA VAL A 184 21.46 -13.26 -15.08
C VAL A 184 21.79 -14.49 -15.92
N MET A 185 21.86 -14.38 -17.25
CA MET A 185 22.28 -15.47 -18.15
C MET A 185 23.67 -16.00 -17.79
N GLU A 186 24.62 -15.10 -17.52
CA GLU A 186 26.00 -15.45 -17.10
C GLU A 186 26.00 -16.14 -15.72
N VAL A 187 25.08 -15.77 -14.83
CA VAL A 187 24.98 -16.34 -13.48
C VAL A 187 24.37 -17.76 -13.50
N VAL A 188 23.49 -18.07 -14.46
CA VAL A 188 22.84 -19.40 -14.54
C VAL A 188 23.67 -20.48 -15.26
N GLU A 189 24.83 -20.13 -15.83
CA GLU A 189 25.77 -21.09 -16.45
C GLU A 189 26.40 -22.07 -15.44
#